data_AF-A0A849GWS9-F1
#
_entry.id   AF-A0A849GWS9-F1
#
_cell.length_a   1.000
_cell.length_b   1.000
_cell.length_c   1.000
_cell.angle_alpha   90.00
_cell.angle_beta   90.00
_cell.angle_gamma   90.00
#
_symmetry.space_group_name_H-M   'P 1'
#
loop_
_entity.id
_entity.type
_entity.pdbx_description
1 polymer ?
#
loop_
_entity_poly.entity_id
_entity_poly.type
_entity_poly.pdbx_seq_one_letter_code
_entity_poly.pdbx_strand_id
1 'polypeptide(L)' 'MAFLDFLNRSVNLTLDTVITPLAVGLHLTYTSRRSFVGQQEGSTQFQLGFFGQFLFDSGTFLPPSTPGGSRGF' A
#
# COMPACT_ATOMS: atom_id res chain seq x y z
N MET A 1 -38.79 -23.15 -9.34
CA MET A 1 -37.82 -22.06 -9.60
C MET A 1 -36.70 -22.19 -8.58
N ALA A 2 -35.54 -22.72 -8.98
CA ALA A 2 -34.38 -22.80 -8.08
C ALA A 2 -33.72 -21.41 -8.04
N PHE A 3 -33.68 -20.82 -6.84
CA PHE A 3 -33.02 -19.54 -6.61
C PHE A 3 -31.51 -19.76 -6.72
N LEU A 4 -30.84 -19.11 -7.68
CA LEU A 4 -29.38 -19.12 -7.77
C LEU A 4 -28.83 -18.31 -6.59
N ASP A 5 -28.34 -18.99 -5.55
CA ASP A 5 -27.56 -18.34 -4.50
C ASP A 5 -26.08 -18.34 -4.90
N PHE A 6 -25.52 -17.16 -5.10
CA PHE A 6 -24.09 -16.97 -5.35
C PHE A 6 -23.48 -16.30 -4.12
N LEU A 7 -22.65 -17.04 -3.39
CA LEU A 7 -21.93 -16.49 -2.26
C LEU A 7 -20.56 -16.00 -2.72
N ASN A 8 -20.40 -14.68 -2.83
CA ASN A 8 -19.13 -14.01 -3.08
C ASN A 8 -18.61 -13.40 -1.78
N ARG A 9 -17.39 -13.77 -1.38
CA ARG A 9 -16.70 -13.18 -0.22
C ARG A 9 -15.36 -12.66 -0.67
N SER A 10 -15.11 -11.37 -0.45
CA SER A 10 -13.82 -10.76 -0.70
C SER A 10 -13.26 -10.10 0.56
N VAL A 11 -11.94 -10.17 0.71
CA VAL A 11 -11.17 -9.47 1.74
C VAL A 11 -10.04 -8.76 1.04
N ASN A 12 -9.90 -7.46 1.29
CA ASN A 12 -8.80 -6.65 0.80
C ASN A 12 -8.13 -6.00 2.01
N LEU A 13 -6.83 -6.22 2.16
CA LEU A 13 -6.02 -5.69 3.24
C LEU A 13 -4.81 -4.98 2.64
N THR A 14 -4.64 -3.72 3.00
CA THR A 14 -3.48 -2.91 2.62
C THR A 14 -2.78 -2.45 3.89
N LEU A 15 -1.46 -2.59 3.92
CA LEU A 15 -0.62 -2.12 5.01
C LEU A 15 0.46 -1.23 4.44
N ASP A 16 0.47 0.03 4.83
CA ASP A 16 1.45 1.03 4.41
C ASP A 16 2.35 1.37 5.60
N THR A 17 3.66 1.34 5.40
CA THR A 17 4.65 1.68 6.43
C THR A 17 5.72 2.58 5.84
N VAL A 18 6.06 3.65 6.57
CA VAL A 18 7.14 4.57 6.20
C VAL A 18 8.35 4.28 7.08
N ILE A 19 9.43 3.84 6.46
CA ILE A 19 10.75 3.63 7.07
C ILE A 19 11.72 4.60 6.39
N THR A 20 11.75 5.87 6.83
CA THR A 20 12.50 6.95 6.16
C THR A 20 13.92 6.51 5.76
N PRO A 21 14.33 6.65 4.48
CA PRO A 21 13.64 7.29 3.34
C PRO A 21 12.81 6.34 2.44
N LEU A 22 12.43 5.16 2.89
CA LEU A 22 11.71 4.14 2.12
C LEU A 22 10.24 4.02 2.58
N ALA A 23 9.29 4.25 1.68
CA ALA A 23 7.91 3.84 1.87
C ALA A 23 7.76 2.39 1.37
N VAL A 24 7.16 1.52 2.17
CA VAL A 24 6.86 0.12 1.80
C VAL A 24 5.38 -0.12 2.03
N GLY A 25 4.74 -0.82 1.10
CA GLY A 25 3.37 -1.26 1.28
C GLY A 25 3.18 -2.73 0.92
N LEU A 26 2.20 -3.35 1.56
CA LEU A 26 1.76 -4.71 1.35
C LEU A 26 0.28 -4.69 0.96
N HIS A 27 -0.07 -5.43 -0.09
CA HIS A 27 -1.43 -5.57 -0.58
C HIS A 27 -1.83 -7.04 -0.62
N LEU A 28 -2.89 -7.40 0.10
CA LEU A 28 -3.43 -8.75 0.15
C LEU A 28 -4.88 -8.71 -0.31
N THR A 29 -5.21 -9.48 -1.33
CA THR A 29 -6.57 -9.65 -1.83
C THR A 29 -6.94 -11.12 -1.83
N TYR A 30 -8.06 -11.44 -1.20
CA TYR A 30 -8.65 -12.77 -1.17
C TYR A 30 -10.08 -12.69 -1.69
N THR A 31 -10.40 -13.51 -2.68
CA THR A 31 -11.76 -13.61 -3.24
C THR A 31 -12.18 -15.07 -3.31
N SER A 32 -13.30 -15.39 -2.67
CA SER A 32 -13.92 -16.72 -2.72
C SER A 32 -15.28 -16.60 -3.38
N ARG A 33 -15.45 -17.32 -4.50
CA ARG A 33 -16.71 -17.43 -5.22
C ARG A 33 -17.19 -18.87 -5.15
N ARG A 34 -18.38 -19.09 -4.60
CA ARG A 34 -19.03 -20.41 -4.58
C ARG A 34 -20.29 -20.39 -5.44
N SER A 35 -20.41 -21.36 -6.35
CA SER A 35 -21.60 -21.63 -7.15
C SER A 35 -22.28 -22.90 -6.61
N PHE A 36 -23.60 -22.88 -6.45
CA PHE A 36 -24.39 -23.99 -5.93
C PHE A 36 -25.02 -24.88 -7.02
N VAL A 37 -24.57 -24.79 -8.28
CA VAL A 37 -25.14 -25.56 -9.41
C VAL A 37 -24.13 -26.56 -9.99
N GLY A 38 -24.52 -27.84 -10.06
CA GLY A 38 -23.95 -28.85 -10.97
C GLY A 38 -22.71 -29.60 -10.48
N GLN A 39 -21.79 -28.91 -9.82
CA GLN A 39 -20.66 -29.45 -9.05
C GLN A 39 -20.37 -28.36 -8.02
N GLN A 40 -19.94 -28.71 -6.82
CA GLN A 40 -19.57 -27.73 -5.78
C GLN A 40 -18.24 -27.04 -6.13
N GLU A 41 -18.11 -26.46 -7.33
CA GLU A 41 -16.94 -25.74 -7.80
C GLU A 41 -16.93 -24.35 -7.17
N GLY A 42 -16.25 -24.28 -6.02
CA GLY A 42 -15.80 -23.02 -5.45
C GLY A 42 -14.46 -22.63 -6.06
N SER A 43 -14.38 -21.44 -6.65
CA SER A 43 -13.11 -20.85 -7.06
C SER A 43 -12.62 -19.89 -5.98
N THR A 44 -11.40 -20.08 -5.52
CA THR A 44 -10.71 -19.17 -4.60
C THR A 44 -9.52 -18.55 -5.28
N GLN A 45 -9.46 -17.22 -5.29
CA GLN A 45 -8.35 -16.46 -5.81
C GLN A 45 -7.66 -15.72 -4.65
N PHE A 46 -6.34 -15.86 -4.59
CA PHE A 46 -5.47 -15.17 -3.64
C PHE A 46 -4.44 -14.36 -4.41
N GLN A 47 -4.27 -13.10 -4.03
CA GLN A 47 -3.25 -12.21 -4.57
C GLN A 47 -2.51 -11.56 -3.41
N LEU A 48 -1.17 -11.59 -3.48
CA LEU A 48 -0.27 -10.92 -2.55
C LEU A 48 0.69 -10.06 -3.36
N GLY A 49 0.72 -8.78 -3.06
CA GLY A 49 1.63 -7.80 -3.63
C GLY A 49 2.42 -7.08 -2.54
N PHE A 50 3.63 -6.68 -2.89
CA PHE A 50 4.45 -5.77 -2.11
C PHE A 50 4.96 -4.67 -3.03
N PHE A 51 5.06 -3.45 -2.52
CA PHE A 51 5.56 -2.31 -3.27
C PHE A 51 6.45 -1.45 -2.38
N GLY A 52 7.37 -0.71 -3.01
CA GLY A 52 8.28 0.18 -2.30
C GLY A 52 8.64 1.40 -3.12
N GLN A 53 8.78 2.54 -2.46
CA GLN A 53 9.16 3.82 -3.06
C GLN A 53 10.25 4.49 -2.22
N PHE A 54 11.36 4.87 -2.85
CA PHE A 54 12.39 5.70 -2.24
C PHE A 54 11.99 7.18 -2.30
N LEU A 55 12.08 7.86 -1.16
CA LEU A 55 11.81 9.28 -0.97
C LEU A 55 13.15 10.01 -0.90
N PHE A 56 13.58 10.59 -2.02
CA PHE A 56 14.78 11.43 -2.05
C PHE A 56 14.40 12.88 -1.75
N ASP A 57 14.89 13.39 -0.63
CA ASP A 57 14.86 14.82 -0.32
C ASP A 57 16.26 15.40 -0.59
N SER A 58 16.35 16.34 -1.54
CA SER A 58 17.54 17.15 -1.70
C SER A 58 17.54 18.20 -0.60
N GLY A 59 18.09 17.84 0.57
CA GLY A 59 18.04 18.69 1.76
C GLY A 59 18.33 20.18 1.49
N THR A 60 17.70 21.06 2.27
CA THR A 60 17.88 22.51 2.11
C THR A 60 19.33 22.89 2.36
N PHE A 61 19.99 23.46 1.36
CA PHE A 61 21.29 24.11 1.53
C PHE A 61 21.09 25.31 2.45
N LEU A 62 21.57 25.21 3.69
CA LEU A 62 21.68 26.37 4.56
C LEU A 62 22.93 27.14 4.09
N PRO A 63 22.77 28.33 3.47
CA PRO A 63 23.93 29.17 3.19
C PRO A 63 24.64 29.46 4.52
N PRO A 64 25.99 29.52 4.52
CA PRO A 64 26.74 29.82 5.72
C PRO A 64 26.19 31.11 6.32
N SER A 65 25.76 31.06 7.59
CA SER A 65 25.36 32.26 8.31
C SER A 65 26.54 33.22 8.26
N THR A 66 26.40 34.28 7.48
CA THR A 66 27.41 35.33 7.42
C THR A 66 27.55 35.86 8.84
N PRO A 67 28.72 35.75 9.49
CA PRO A 67 28.89 36.34 10.81
C PRO A 67 28.58 37.83 10.67
N GLY A 68 27.52 38.26 11.35
CA GLY A 68 26.99 39.61 11.26
C GLY A 68 28.11 40.63 11.45
N GLY A 69 28.08 41.66 10.60
CA GLY A 69 28.98 42.79 10.69
C GLY A 69 28.97 43.39 12.09
N SER A 70 30.15 43.51 12.67
CA SER A 70 30.44 44.54 13.66
C SER A 70 31.79 45.12 13.32
N ARG A 71 31.76 46.29 12.69
CA ARG A 71 32.82 47.28 12.82
C ARG A 71 32.12 48.62 12.96
N GLY A 72 31.71 48.90 14.19
CA GLY A 72 31.83 50.27 14.67
C GLY A 72 33.32 50.59 14.75
N PHE A 73 33.74 51.69 14.14
CA PHE A 73 34.19 52.92 14.80
C PHE A 73 34.18 54.02 13.73
#